data_AF-A0A523BHV1-F1
#
_entry.id   AF-A0A523BHV1-F1
#
_cell.length_a   1.000
_cell.length_b   1.000
_cell.length_c   1.000
_cell.angle_alpha   90.00
_cell.angle_beta   90.00
_cell.angle_gamma   90.00
#
_symmetry.space_group_name_H-M   'P 1'
#
loop_
_entity.id
_entity.type
_entity.pdbx_description
1 polymer ?
#
loop_
_entity_poly.entity_id
_entity_poly.type
_entity_poly.pdbx_seq_one_letter_code
_entity_poly.pdbx_strand_id
1 'polypeptide(L)'
;MNVSEIFSKAADYTKAILSRFGDLLILLVVSIIPIVNLIALGYYGRVIRDRSDSQAPPRLNGFWELFVDGLKALVAGLIWSIPVIIIFLITFVPIFTMMRWEHMMTYMTQPMALLRFTSFILLILMLIIAFGVFIIASVGIVHMFKTGSFGKAFAVGELVNIIGKIGLLRYLLWIIVAAVFGAVVSGFNMIPVIGWIISDLLSIILLIFLARSIGLMYDSAVVTPAAQQAQQAPGSPPAPPQTAPPPPPPPSPP
;
A
#
# COMPACT_ATOMS: atom_id res chain seq x y z
N MET A 1 14.76 -11.36 7.16
CA MET A 1 13.85 -11.43 8.32
C MET A 1 12.74 -12.42 8.02
N ASN A 2 12.36 -13.24 9.00
CA ASN A 2 11.20 -14.13 8.84
C ASN A 2 9.89 -13.33 8.98
N VAL A 3 8.79 -13.85 8.44
CA VAL A 3 7.49 -13.15 8.46
C VAL A 3 7.01 -12.86 9.89
N SER A 4 7.19 -13.83 10.79
CA SER A 4 6.86 -13.66 12.21
C SER A 4 7.62 -12.50 12.85
N GLU A 5 8.92 -12.38 12.56
CA GLU A 5 9.77 -11.30 13.07
C GLU A 5 9.30 -9.92 12.56
N ILE A 6 8.94 -9.84 11.28
CA ILE A 6 8.42 -8.61 10.66
C ILE A 6 7.12 -8.17 11.33
N PHE A 7 6.19 -9.11 11.56
CA PHE A 7 4.93 -8.79 12.22
C PHE A 7 5.11 -8.44 13.69
N SER A 8 5.99 -9.13 14.42
CA SER A 8 6.30 -8.77 15.81
C SER A 8 6.87 -7.35 15.89
N LYS A 9 7.89 -7.03 15.08
CA LYS A 9 8.49 -5.69 15.04
C LYS A 9 7.48 -4.62 14.64
N ALA A 10 6.63 -4.89 13.65
CA ALA A 10 5.58 -3.96 13.25
C ALA A 10 4.53 -3.77 14.35
N ALA A 11 4.17 -4.81 15.08
CA ALA A 11 3.23 -4.74 16.20
C ALA A 11 3.81 -3.95 17.37
N ASP A 12 5.06 -4.22 17.76
CA ASP A 12 5.72 -3.51 18.85
C ASP A 12 5.95 -2.02 18.51
N TYR A 13 6.34 -1.74 17.27
CA TYR A 13 6.39 -0.39 16.73
C TYR A 13 5.02 0.30 16.79
N THR A 14 3.95 -0.40 16.40
CA THR A 14 2.61 0.18 16.42
C THR A 14 2.14 0.42 17.85
N LYS A 15 2.41 -0.46 18.81
CA LYS A 15 2.05 -0.25 20.23
C LYS A 15 2.64 1.06 20.78
N ALA A 16 3.81 1.47 20.32
CA ALA A 16 4.41 2.75 20.74
C ALA A 16 3.61 3.98 20.29
N ILE A 17 2.70 3.89 19.31
CA ILE A 17 1.74 4.97 18.99
C ILE A 17 0.71 5.17 20.10
N LEU A 18 0.35 4.10 20.81
CA LEU A 18 -0.73 4.11 21.81
C LEU A 18 -0.37 4.98 23.01
N SER A 19 0.92 5.09 23.36
CA SER A 19 1.37 6.03 24.39
C SER A 19 1.34 7.49 23.93
N ARG A 20 1.22 7.74 22.62
CA ARG A 20 1.18 9.06 21.99
C ARG A 20 -0.24 9.38 21.53
N PHE A 21 -1.17 9.39 22.49
CA PHE A 21 -2.59 9.67 22.26
C PHE A 21 -2.86 10.98 21.48
N GLY A 22 -2.00 12.00 21.64
CA GLY A 22 -2.13 13.25 20.88
C GLY A 22 -1.97 13.05 19.37
N ASP A 23 -0.96 12.29 18.93
CA ASP A 23 -0.75 11.98 17.51
C ASP A 23 -1.91 11.13 16.96
N LEU A 24 -2.41 10.17 17.75
CA LEU A 24 -3.58 9.37 17.37
C LEU A 24 -4.85 10.20 17.20
N LEU A 25 -5.11 11.11 18.14
CA LEU A 25 -6.29 11.97 18.08
C LEU A 25 -6.23 12.90 16.87
N ILE A 26 -5.05 13.47 16.58
CA ILE A 26 -4.84 14.29 15.38
C ILE A 26 -5.06 13.44 14.13
N LEU A 27 -4.50 12.22 14.07
CA LEU A 27 -4.67 11.33 12.91
C LEU A 27 -6.14 10.93 12.72
N LEU A 28 -6.90 10.74 13.80
CA LEU A 28 -8.34 10.49 13.77
C LEU A 28 -9.09 11.67 13.16
N VAL A 29 -8.89 12.88 13.70
CA VAL A 29 -9.55 14.09 13.20
C VAL A 29 -9.21 14.34 11.72
N VAL A 30 -7.94 14.17 11.35
CA VAL A 30 -7.45 14.30 9.98
C VAL A 30 -8.06 13.27 9.04
N SER A 31 -8.26 12.03 9.49
CA SER A 31 -8.76 10.92 8.66
C SER A 31 -10.25 11.08 8.32
N ILE A 32 -11.04 11.70 9.19
CA ILE A 32 -12.48 11.92 8.99
C ILE A 32 -12.75 12.91 7.84
N ILE A 33 -11.87 13.90 7.64
CA ILE A 33 -12.07 14.94 6.63
C ILE A 33 -11.45 14.47 5.31
N PRO A 34 -12.23 14.20 4.24
CA PRO A 34 -11.73 13.49 3.05
C PRO A 34 -10.51 14.12 2.37
N ILE A 35 -10.44 15.45 2.28
CA ILE A 35 -9.30 16.16 1.67
C ILE A 35 -8.09 16.14 2.61
N VAL A 36 -8.32 16.26 3.91
CA VAL A 36 -7.26 16.33 4.92
C VAL A 36 -6.70 14.93 5.22
N ASN A 37 -7.46 13.86 4.97
CA ASN A 37 -7.05 12.46 5.08
C ASN A 37 -5.76 12.15 4.29
N LEU A 38 -5.46 12.91 3.23
CA LEU A 38 -4.16 12.83 2.53
C LEU A 38 -2.96 12.99 3.47
N ILE A 39 -3.07 13.75 4.54
CA ILE A 39 -2.04 13.85 5.57
C ILE A 39 -1.81 12.50 6.27
N ALA A 40 -2.88 11.76 6.57
CA ALA A 40 -2.77 10.41 7.14
C ALA A 40 -2.10 9.46 6.14
N LEU A 41 -2.49 9.52 4.86
CA LEU A 41 -1.85 8.73 3.80
C LEU A 41 -0.35 9.02 3.67
N GLY A 42 0.05 10.30 3.71
CA GLY A 42 1.45 10.69 3.72
C GLY A 42 2.17 10.28 5.00
N TYR A 43 1.48 10.25 6.14
CA TYR A 43 2.04 9.76 7.40
C TYR A 43 2.35 8.26 7.33
N TYR A 44 1.48 7.46 6.74
CA TYR A 44 1.77 6.04 6.46
C TYR A 44 2.97 5.90 5.52
N GLY A 45 3.10 6.77 4.51
CA GLY A 45 4.30 6.88 3.68
C GLY A 45 5.57 7.18 4.48
N ARG A 46 5.48 8.08 5.46
CA ARG A 46 6.58 8.38 6.39
C ARG A 46 6.96 7.19 7.26
N VAL A 47 5.97 6.42 7.74
CA VAL A 47 6.19 5.16 8.49
C VAL A 47 6.85 4.10 7.60
N ILE A 48 6.45 4.00 6.33
CA ILE A 48 7.10 3.13 5.34
C ILE A 48 8.56 3.54 5.16
N ARG A 49 8.85 4.84 5.01
CA ARG A 49 10.21 5.36 4.81
C ARG A 49 11.09 5.27 6.06
N ASP A 50 10.48 5.16 7.23
CA ASP A 50 11.21 5.13 8.50
C ASP A 50 12.24 3.99 8.53
N ARG A 51 13.33 4.22 9.25
CA ARG A 51 14.46 3.29 9.31
C ARG A 51 14.03 1.97 9.93
N SER A 52 14.63 0.87 9.50
CA SER A 52 14.23 -0.47 9.95
C SER A 52 14.53 -0.73 11.43
N ASP A 53 15.42 0.06 12.05
CA ASP A 53 15.80 0.03 13.48
C ASP A 53 14.90 0.89 14.38
N SER A 54 14.11 1.81 13.81
CA SER A 54 13.19 2.65 14.57
C SER A 54 12.19 1.81 15.38
N GLN A 55 12.08 2.12 16.67
CA GLN A 55 11.24 1.40 17.63
C GLN A 55 9.87 2.06 17.85
N ALA A 56 9.69 3.29 17.39
CA ALA A 56 8.45 4.04 17.56
C ALA A 56 8.10 4.86 16.30
N PRO A 57 6.80 5.11 16.04
CA PRO A 57 6.35 5.87 14.89
C PRO A 57 6.85 7.32 14.91
N PRO A 58 7.11 7.93 13.74
CA PRO A 58 7.58 9.30 13.66
C PRO A 58 6.55 10.25 14.26
N ARG A 59 6.99 11.43 14.70
CA ARG A 59 6.06 12.46 15.15
C ARG A 59 5.20 12.95 13.99
N LEU A 60 3.94 13.23 14.28
CA LEU A 60 3.01 13.87 13.37
C LEU A 60 3.32 15.37 13.31
N ASN A 61 4.20 15.74 12.37
CA ASN A 61 4.65 17.11 12.13
C ASN A 61 4.87 17.35 10.63
N GLY A 62 5.04 18.61 10.23
CA GLY A 62 5.22 18.94 8.82
C GLY A 62 4.00 18.54 7.99
N PHE A 63 2.81 18.97 8.41
CA PHE A 63 1.52 18.63 7.79
C PHE A 63 1.50 18.88 6.28
N TRP A 64 2.16 19.94 5.81
CA TRP A 64 2.27 20.24 4.39
C TRP A 64 3.04 19.17 3.62
N GLU A 65 4.18 18.71 4.14
CA GLU A 65 4.96 17.64 3.52
C GLU A 65 4.17 16.34 3.50
N LEU A 66 3.49 16.02 4.60
CA LEU A 66 2.60 14.85 4.69
C LEU A 66 1.46 14.93 3.66
N PHE A 67 0.84 16.10 3.51
CA PHE A 67 -0.21 16.30 2.52
C PHE A 67 0.30 16.08 1.10
N VAL A 68 1.45 16.65 0.75
CA VAL A 68 2.07 16.49 -0.58
C VAL A 68 2.45 15.03 -0.84
N ASP A 69 3.00 14.35 0.15
CA ASP A 69 3.37 12.94 0.04
C ASP A 69 2.15 12.02 -0.08
N GLY A 70 1.06 12.33 0.64
CA GLY A 70 -0.23 11.67 0.47
C GLY A 70 -0.86 11.93 -0.89
N LEU A 71 -0.79 13.16 -1.39
CA LEU A 71 -1.29 13.51 -2.72
C LEU A 71 -0.53 12.75 -3.81
N LYS A 72 0.80 12.64 -3.71
CA LYS A 72 1.61 11.81 -4.62
C LYS A 72 1.13 10.35 -4.58
N ALA A 73 0.94 9.77 -3.39
CA ALA A 73 0.44 8.40 -3.27
C ALA A 73 -0.96 8.22 -3.86
N LEU A 74 -1.87 9.17 -3.65
CA LEU A 74 -3.20 9.16 -4.27
C LEU A 74 -3.10 9.20 -5.80
N VAL A 75 -2.33 10.15 -6.35
CA VAL A 75 -2.15 10.28 -7.81
C VAL A 75 -1.51 9.02 -8.38
N ALA A 76 -0.53 8.43 -7.69
CA ALA A 76 0.07 7.15 -8.10
C ALA A 76 -0.96 6.01 -8.12
N GLY A 77 -1.76 5.89 -7.05
CA GLY A 77 -2.85 4.92 -6.97
C GLY A 77 -3.90 5.10 -8.06
N LEU A 78 -4.27 6.35 -8.36
CA LEU A 78 -5.21 6.68 -9.43
C LEU A 78 -4.66 6.27 -10.80
N ILE A 79 -3.39 6.57 -11.11
CA ILE A 79 -2.76 6.16 -12.37
C ILE A 79 -2.75 4.62 -12.48
N TRP A 80 -2.38 3.92 -11.41
CA TRP A 80 -2.43 2.45 -11.37
C TRP A 80 -3.85 1.87 -11.46
N SER A 81 -4.88 2.62 -11.07
CA SER A 81 -6.27 2.19 -11.19
C SER A 81 -6.83 2.31 -12.60
N ILE A 82 -6.25 3.16 -13.48
CA ILE A 82 -6.76 3.40 -14.84
C ILE A 82 -6.94 2.10 -15.63
N PRO A 83 -5.95 1.19 -15.74
CA PRO A 83 -6.13 -0.06 -16.48
C PRO A 83 -7.25 -0.93 -15.90
N VAL A 84 -7.36 -0.98 -14.57
CA VAL A 84 -8.39 -1.76 -13.87
C VAL A 84 -9.78 -1.18 -14.13
N ILE A 85 -9.92 0.14 -14.08
CA ILE A 85 -11.17 0.85 -14.38
C ILE A 85 -11.58 0.62 -15.84
N ILE A 86 -10.66 0.69 -16.79
CA ILE A 86 -10.96 0.43 -18.21
C ILE A 86 -11.51 -0.99 -18.37
N ILE A 87 -10.83 -2.00 -17.80
CA ILE A 87 -11.28 -3.40 -17.87
C ILE A 87 -12.64 -3.57 -17.17
N PHE A 88 -12.83 -2.94 -16.02
CA PHE A 88 -14.10 -2.92 -15.29
C PHE A 88 -15.23 -2.34 -16.13
N LEU A 89 -15.04 -1.19 -16.78
CA LEU A 89 -16.06 -0.57 -17.62
C LEU A 89 -16.41 -1.43 -18.83
N ILE A 90 -15.43 -2.09 -19.44
CA ILE A 90 -15.65 -2.98 -20.59
C ILE A 90 -16.40 -4.25 -20.19
N THR A 91 -16.10 -4.80 -19.01
CA THR A 91 -16.56 -6.14 -18.61
C THR A 91 -17.75 -6.10 -17.66
N PHE A 92 -17.69 -5.29 -16.61
CA PHE A 92 -18.69 -5.28 -15.54
C PHE A 92 -19.95 -4.52 -15.93
N VAL A 93 -19.86 -3.39 -16.65
CA VAL A 93 -21.04 -2.59 -17.02
C VAL A 93 -22.04 -3.40 -17.86
N PRO A 94 -21.64 -4.16 -18.91
CA PRO A 94 -22.55 -5.02 -19.66
C PRO A 94 -23.14 -6.16 -18.82
N ILE A 95 -22.34 -6.76 -17.94
CA ILE A 95 -22.79 -7.84 -17.04
C ILE A 95 -23.83 -7.30 -16.05
N PHE A 96 -23.60 -6.11 -15.50
CA PHE A 96 -24.47 -5.44 -14.54
C PHE A 96 -25.80 -5.02 -15.19
N THR A 97 -25.78 -4.50 -16.42
CA THR A 97 -27.03 -4.16 -17.15
C THR A 97 -27.86 -5.41 -17.46
N MET A 98 -27.21 -6.55 -17.76
CA MET A 98 -27.87 -7.84 -17.96
C MET A 98 -28.46 -8.44 -16.67
N MET A 99 -27.91 -8.13 -15.50
CA MET A 99 -28.39 -8.58 -14.18
C MET A 99 -29.50 -7.72 -13.56
N ARG A 100 -29.97 -6.67 -14.26
CA ARG A 100 -31.09 -5.84 -13.76
C ARG A 100 -32.37 -6.67 -13.63
N TRP A 101 -33.09 -6.46 -12.53
CA TRP A 101 -34.33 -7.18 -12.16
C TRP A 101 -35.37 -7.25 -13.29
N GLU A 102 -35.52 -6.18 -14.07
CA GLU A 102 -36.42 -6.08 -15.23
C GLU A 102 -36.17 -7.15 -16.31
N HIS A 103 -34.93 -7.62 -16.44
CA HIS A 103 -34.55 -8.58 -17.46
C HIS A 103 -34.32 -10.00 -16.91
N MET A 104 -34.35 -10.16 -15.58
CA MET A 104 -34.12 -11.44 -14.91
C MET A 104 -35.17 -12.50 -15.31
N MET A 105 -36.43 -12.09 -15.50
CA MET A 105 -37.53 -12.96 -15.97
C MET A 105 -37.44 -13.27 -17.47
N THR A 106 -37.07 -12.29 -18.31
CA THR A 106 -36.92 -12.45 -19.77
C THR A 106 -35.73 -13.35 -20.13
N TYR A 107 -34.70 -13.40 -19.29
CA TYR A 107 -33.51 -14.23 -19.50
C TYR A 107 -33.59 -15.62 -18.85
N MET A 108 -34.70 -15.98 -18.20
CA MET A 108 -34.95 -17.35 -17.70
C MET A 108 -35.45 -18.31 -18.78
N THR A 109 -35.96 -17.81 -19.91
CA THR A 109 -36.63 -18.62 -20.96
C THR A 109 -35.81 -18.79 -22.24
N GLN A 110 -34.63 -18.18 -22.33
CA GLN A 110 -33.75 -18.19 -23.51
C GLN A 110 -32.54 -19.12 -23.30
N PRO A 111 -31.94 -19.70 -24.35
CA PRO A 111 -30.71 -20.50 -24.26
C PRO A 111 -29.45 -19.63 -24.00
N MET A 112 -29.55 -18.66 -23.09
CA MET A 112 -28.46 -17.75 -22.70
C MET A 112 -27.60 -18.26 -21.54
N ALA A 113 -27.65 -19.56 -21.25
CA ALA A 113 -26.75 -20.21 -20.31
C ALA A 113 -25.27 -20.01 -20.72
N LEU A 114 -24.96 -20.11 -22.01
CA LEU A 114 -23.61 -19.90 -22.54
C LEU A 114 -23.09 -18.48 -22.28
N LEU A 115 -23.91 -17.45 -22.49
CA LEU A 115 -23.55 -16.06 -22.19
C LEU A 115 -23.29 -15.84 -20.69
N ARG A 116 -24.06 -16.48 -19.80
CA ARG A 116 -23.84 -16.40 -18.34
C ARG A 116 -22.50 -17.03 -17.94
N PHE A 117 -22.17 -18.22 -18.44
CA PHE A 117 -20.88 -18.86 -18.17
C PHE A 117 -19.70 -18.03 -18.71
N THR A 118 -19.83 -17.45 -19.91
CA THR A 118 -18.82 -16.54 -20.46
C THR A 118 -18.63 -15.29 -19.59
N SER A 119 -19.71 -14.69 -19.07
CA SER A 119 -19.62 -13.54 -18.16
C SER A 119 -18.89 -13.86 -16.85
N PHE A 120 -19.13 -15.03 -16.25
CA PHE A 120 -18.40 -15.45 -15.05
C PHE A 120 -16.91 -15.65 -15.32
N ILE A 121 -16.53 -16.24 -16.46
CA ILE A 121 -15.13 -16.41 -16.86
C ILE A 121 -14.45 -15.04 -17.04
N LEU A 122 -15.11 -14.10 -17.71
CA LEU A 122 -14.58 -12.74 -17.90
C LEU A 122 -14.45 -11.98 -16.57
N LEU A 123 -15.38 -12.16 -15.64
CA LEU A 123 -15.30 -11.57 -14.30
C LEU A 123 -14.11 -12.13 -13.50
N ILE A 124 -13.89 -13.45 -13.54
CA ILE A 124 -12.73 -14.07 -12.89
C ILE A 124 -11.43 -13.57 -13.51
N LEU A 125 -11.36 -13.51 -14.85
CA LEU A 125 -10.18 -13.00 -15.55
C LEU A 125 -9.89 -11.53 -15.18
N MET A 126 -10.93 -10.70 -15.13
CA MET A 126 -10.84 -9.31 -14.68
C MET A 126 -10.31 -9.21 -13.25
N LEU A 127 -10.82 -10.05 -12.33
CA LEU A 127 -10.37 -10.07 -10.94
C LEU A 127 -8.89 -10.47 -10.82
N ILE A 128 -8.44 -11.45 -11.61
CA ILE A 128 -7.03 -11.88 -11.65
C ILE A 128 -6.15 -10.73 -12.12
N ILE A 129 -6.54 -10.04 -13.20
CA ILE A 129 -5.77 -8.89 -13.73
C ILE A 129 -5.76 -7.74 -12.73
N ALA A 130 -6.92 -7.39 -12.15
CA ALA A 130 -7.04 -6.34 -11.14
C ALA A 130 -6.19 -6.64 -9.92
N PHE A 131 -6.16 -7.90 -9.47
CA PHE A 131 -5.33 -8.34 -8.36
C PHE A 131 -3.83 -8.26 -8.70
N GLY A 132 -3.42 -8.67 -9.90
CA GLY A 132 -2.04 -8.52 -10.36
C GLY A 132 -1.58 -7.05 -10.39
N VAL A 133 -2.42 -6.16 -10.92
CA VAL A 133 -2.17 -4.72 -10.93
C VAL A 133 -2.08 -4.17 -9.49
N PHE A 134 -2.99 -4.59 -8.61
CA PHE A 134 -2.99 -4.19 -7.19
C PHE A 134 -1.67 -4.57 -6.49
N ILE A 135 -1.17 -5.80 -6.72
CA ILE A 135 0.13 -6.25 -6.17
C ILE A 135 1.25 -5.31 -6.61
N ILE A 136 1.34 -5.01 -7.92
CA ILE A 136 2.41 -4.17 -8.47
C ILE A 136 2.28 -2.73 -7.97
N ALA A 137 1.06 -2.18 -7.96
CA ALA A 137 0.78 -0.82 -7.52
C ALA A 137 1.17 -0.60 -6.04
N SER A 138 0.84 -1.55 -5.16
CA SER A 138 1.18 -1.49 -3.74
C SER A 138 2.70 -1.43 -3.53
N VAL A 139 3.47 -2.30 -4.20
CA VAL A 139 4.94 -2.23 -4.16
C VAL A 139 5.48 -0.96 -4.80
N GLY A 140 4.83 -0.47 -5.87
CA GLY A 140 5.14 0.81 -6.51
C GLY A 140 5.08 1.99 -5.53
N ILE A 141 3.99 2.11 -4.78
CA ILE A 141 3.81 3.16 -3.78
C ILE A 141 4.86 3.06 -2.67
N VAL A 142 5.16 1.85 -2.19
CA VAL A 142 6.23 1.63 -1.20
C VAL A 142 7.60 2.02 -1.76
N HIS A 143 7.90 1.63 -3.00
CA HIS A 143 9.15 1.93 -3.68
C HIS A 143 9.32 3.44 -3.89
N MET A 144 8.24 4.17 -4.23
CA MET A 144 8.21 5.62 -4.29
C MET A 144 8.58 6.27 -2.95
N PHE A 145 7.99 5.82 -1.84
CA PHE A 145 8.30 6.38 -0.52
C PHE A 145 9.73 6.07 -0.07
N LYS A 146 10.23 4.87 -0.36
CA LYS A 146 11.58 4.44 -0.01
C LYS A 146 12.67 5.12 -0.84
N THR A 147 12.38 5.47 -2.10
CA THR A 147 13.33 6.15 -3.00
C THR A 147 13.18 7.67 -3.02
N GLY A 148 12.06 8.19 -2.50
CA GLY A 148 11.75 9.63 -2.54
C GLY A 148 11.40 10.16 -3.93
N SER A 149 11.23 9.30 -4.94
CA SER A 149 10.96 9.69 -6.32
C SER A 149 9.59 9.20 -6.78
N PHE A 150 8.75 10.13 -7.25
CA PHE A 150 7.40 9.83 -7.75
C PHE A 150 7.43 8.86 -8.95
N GLY A 151 8.35 9.05 -9.90
CA GLY A 151 8.45 8.21 -11.09
C GLY A 151 8.78 6.75 -10.79
N LYS A 152 9.43 6.47 -9.64
CA LYS A 152 9.72 5.11 -9.20
C LYS A 152 8.46 4.31 -8.83
N ALA A 153 7.32 4.98 -8.58
CA ALA A 153 6.04 4.30 -8.42
C ALA A 153 5.62 3.45 -9.65
N PHE A 154 6.18 3.73 -10.82
CA PHE A 154 5.82 3.11 -12.09
C PHE A 154 6.97 2.35 -12.76
N ALA A 155 8.07 2.13 -12.04
CA ALA A 155 9.24 1.45 -12.57
C ALA A 155 9.01 -0.08 -12.65
N VAL A 156 8.08 -0.54 -13.49
CA VAL A 156 7.54 -1.93 -13.50
C VAL A 156 8.64 -2.99 -13.48
N GLY A 157 9.74 -2.80 -14.23
CA GLY A 157 10.87 -3.74 -14.21
C GLY A 157 11.55 -3.86 -12.84
N GLU A 158 11.71 -2.75 -12.11
CA GLU A 158 12.23 -2.75 -10.74
C GLU A 158 11.20 -3.35 -9.78
N LEU A 159 9.91 -3.02 -9.93
CA LEU A 159 8.84 -3.51 -9.06
C LEU A 159 8.71 -5.02 -9.12
N VAL A 160 8.71 -5.61 -10.32
CA VAL A 160 8.64 -7.06 -10.51
C VAL A 160 9.85 -7.76 -9.89
N ASN A 161 11.05 -7.19 -10.02
CA ASN A 161 12.26 -7.71 -9.38
C ASN A 161 12.15 -7.66 -7.84
N ILE A 162 11.67 -6.54 -7.29
CA ILE A 162 11.46 -6.39 -5.84
C ILE A 162 10.43 -7.41 -5.34
N ILE A 163 9.32 -7.61 -6.05
CA ILE A 163 8.31 -8.64 -5.73
C ILE A 163 8.94 -10.04 -5.74
N GLY A 164 9.77 -10.34 -6.74
CA GLY A 164 10.53 -11.59 -6.82
C GLY A 164 11.44 -11.81 -5.61
N LYS A 165 12.16 -10.77 -5.17
CA LYS A 165 13.03 -10.80 -3.98
C LYS A 165 12.27 -10.87 -2.66
N ILE A 166 11.10 -10.25 -2.57
CA ILE A 166 10.20 -10.40 -1.40
C ILE A 166 9.69 -11.85 -1.33
N GLY A 167 9.39 -12.43 -2.49
CA GLY A 167 8.75 -13.73 -2.62
C GLY A 167 7.23 -13.59 -2.58
N LEU A 168 6.57 -14.11 -3.63
CA LEU A 168 5.12 -14.00 -3.80
C LEU A 168 4.35 -14.59 -2.62
N LEU A 169 4.77 -15.75 -2.10
CA LEU A 169 4.11 -16.40 -0.96
C LEU A 169 4.15 -15.52 0.31
N ARG A 170 5.30 -14.89 0.57
CA ARG A 170 5.47 -14.00 1.72
C ARG A 170 4.59 -12.75 1.59
N TYR A 171 4.54 -12.19 0.38
CA TYR A 171 3.68 -11.05 0.09
C TYR A 171 2.19 -11.41 0.17
N LEU A 172 1.80 -12.60 -0.30
CA LEU A 172 0.44 -13.09 -0.23
C LEU A 172 -0.02 -13.34 1.21
N LEU A 173 0.87 -13.87 2.06
CA LEU A 173 0.63 -14.01 3.49
C LEU A 173 0.39 -12.65 4.15
N TRP A 174 1.16 -11.61 3.78
CA TRP A 174 0.92 -10.24 4.24
C TRP A 174 -0.44 -9.70 3.80
N ILE A 175 -0.85 -9.93 2.53
CA ILE A 175 -2.18 -9.55 2.04
C ILE A 175 -3.27 -10.26 2.84
N ILE A 176 -3.12 -11.55 3.13
CA ILE A 176 -4.09 -12.31 3.93
C ILE A 176 -4.21 -11.72 5.33
N VAL A 177 -3.10 -11.39 5.98
CA VAL A 177 -3.10 -10.74 7.29
C VAL A 177 -3.80 -9.38 7.24
N ALA A 178 -3.48 -8.55 6.24
CA ALA A 178 -4.14 -7.27 6.03
C ALA A 178 -5.65 -7.42 5.81
N ALA A 179 -6.07 -8.42 5.03
CA ALA A 179 -7.47 -8.71 4.75
C ALA A 179 -8.23 -9.20 5.98
N VAL A 180 -7.64 -10.10 6.77
CA VAL A 180 -8.26 -10.63 8.01
C VAL A 180 -8.46 -9.52 9.03
N PHE A 181 -7.41 -8.74 9.33
CA PHE A 181 -7.55 -7.61 10.26
C PHE A 181 -8.48 -6.53 9.71
N GLY A 182 -8.40 -6.23 8.41
CA GLY A 182 -9.31 -5.28 7.75
C GLY A 182 -10.78 -5.72 7.84
N ALA A 183 -11.08 -7.01 7.70
CA ALA A 183 -12.42 -7.56 7.86
C ALA A 183 -12.93 -7.41 9.30
N VAL A 184 -12.07 -7.68 10.30
CA VAL A 184 -12.40 -7.48 11.72
C VAL A 184 -12.72 -6.01 12.00
N VAL A 185 -11.88 -5.08 11.52
CA VAL A 185 -12.11 -3.63 11.68
C VAL A 185 -13.40 -3.21 10.98
N SER A 186 -13.64 -3.68 9.76
CA SER A 186 -14.86 -3.37 9.01
C SER A 186 -16.13 -3.87 9.70
N GLY A 187 -16.07 -4.97 10.43
CA GLY A 187 -17.20 -5.50 11.21
C GLY A 187 -17.76 -4.51 12.24
N PHE A 188 -16.95 -3.60 12.77
CA PHE A 188 -17.41 -2.57 13.70
C PHE A 188 -18.35 -1.55 13.04
N ASN A 189 -18.32 -1.39 11.72
CA ASN A 189 -19.26 -0.53 10.99
C ASN A 189 -20.71 -1.02 11.07
N MET A 190 -20.96 -2.27 11.51
CA MET A 190 -22.30 -2.78 11.74
C MET A 190 -22.96 -2.17 12.99
N ILE A 191 -22.18 -1.53 13.88
CA ILE A 191 -22.69 -0.86 15.08
C ILE A 191 -23.14 0.56 14.68
N PRO A 192 -24.45 0.89 14.79
CA PRO A 192 -24.93 2.22 14.45
C PRO A 192 -24.31 3.31 15.34
N VAL A 193 -24.24 4.54 14.82
CA VAL A 193 -23.81 5.77 15.51
C VAL A 193 -22.32 5.84 15.88
N ILE A 194 -21.76 4.85 16.58
CA ILE A 194 -20.38 4.89 17.08
C ILE A 194 -19.43 3.93 16.34
N GLY A 195 -19.96 2.95 15.63
CA GLY A 195 -19.18 1.93 14.94
C GLY A 195 -18.13 2.52 14.01
N TRP A 196 -18.50 3.51 13.20
CA TRP A 196 -17.58 4.18 12.27
C TRP A 196 -16.38 4.85 12.96
N ILE A 197 -16.56 5.47 14.14
CA ILE A 197 -15.46 6.10 14.90
C ILE A 197 -14.48 5.05 15.42
N ILE A 198 -15.03 3.94 15.95
CA ILE A 198 -14.23 2.82 16.43
C ILE A 198 -13.47 2.20 15.26
N SER A 199 -14.14 1.97 14.13
CA SER A 199 -13.54 1.47 12.90
C SER A 199 -12.40 2.36 12.42
N ASP A 200 -12.58 3.68 12.42
CA ASP A 200 -11.55 4.64 11.97
C ASP A 200 -10.32 4.62 12.89
N LEU A 201 -10.53 4.62 14.21
CA LEU A 201 -9.44 4.53 15.18
C LEU A 201 -8.66 3.23 15.02
N LEU A 202 -9.35 2.10 14.87
CA LEU A 202 -8.72 0.80 14.64
C LEU A 202 -8.02 0.76 13.28
N SER A 203 -8.59 1.39 12.25
CA SER A 203 -8.00 1.49 10.91
C SER A 203 -6.67 2.25 10.94
N ILE A 204 -6.57 3.33 11.72
CA ILE A 204 -5.32 4.07 11.90
C ILE A 204 -4.23 3.16 12.49
N ILE A 205 -4.56 2.44 13.56
CA ILE A 205 -3.63 1.51 14.22
C ILE A 205 -3.21 0.41 13.23
N LEU A 206 -4.17 -0.16 12.50
CA LEU A 206 -3.93 -1.17 11.49
C LEU A 206 -3.05 -0.65 10.34
N LEU A 207 -3.31 0.55 9.83
CA LEU A 207 -2.56 1.13 8.72
C LEU A 207 -1.12 1.46 9.12
N ILE A 208 -0.87 1.89 10.35
CA ILE A 208 0.51 2.05 10.87
C ILE A 208 1.22 0.70 10.91
N PHE A 209 0.56 -0.35 11.40
CA PHE A 209 1.09 -1.71 11.41
C PHE A 209 1.39 -2.23 10.00
N LEU A 210 0.47 -2.03 9.06
CA LEU A 210 0.62 -2.46 7.67
C LEU A 210 1.72 -1.67 6.95
N ALA A 211 1.77 -0.36 7.14
CA ALA A 211 2.82 0.52 6.63
C ALA A 211 4.21 0.08 7.13
N ARG A 212 4.33 -0.22 8.44
CA ARG A 212 5.59 -0.66 9.02
C ARG A 212 5.99 -2.04 8.51
N SER A 213 5.08 -3.00 8.51
CA SER A 213 5.36 -4.37 8.08
C SER A 213 5.75 -4.45 6.61
N ILE A 214 5.08 -3.71 5.71
CA ILE A 214 5.47 -3.70 4.29
C ILE A 214 6.79 -2.96 4.06
N GLY A 215 7.07 -1.89 4.81
CA GLY A 215 8.36 -1.22 4.80
C GLY A 215 9.51 -2.16 5.18
N LEU A 216 9.34 -2.96 6.23
CA LEU A 216 10.34 -3.96 6.66
C LEU A 216 10.50 -5.12 5.65
N MET A 217 9.40 -5.57 5.03
CA MET A 217 9.47 -6.58 3.96
C MET A 217 10.24 -6.07 2.75
N TYR A 218 9.99 -4.81 2.37
CA TYR A 218 10.70 -4.14 1.29
C TYR A 218 12.19 -4.00 1.63
N ASP A 219 12.53 -3.52 2.84
CA ASP A 219 13.93 -3.36 3.25
C ASP A 219 14.67 -4.70 3.26
N SER A 220 14.01 -5.77 3.70
CA SER A 220 14.55 -7.14 3.66
C SER A 220 14.80 -7.66 2.24
N ALA A 221 14.15 -7.09 1.23
CA ALA A 221 14.30 -7.50 -0.17
C ALA A 221 15.30 -6.64 -0.95
N VAL A 222 15.49 -5.38 -0.55
CA VAL A 222 16.34 -4.41 -1.27
C VAL A 222 17.69 -4.20 -0.59
N VAL A 223 17.75 -4.23 0.74
CA VAL A 223 19.00 -4.08 1.50
C VAL A 223 19.59 -5.46 1.78
N THR A 224 20.74 -5.76 1.19
CA THR A 224 21.46 -7.03 1.40
C THR A 224 21.70 -7.26 2.90
N PRO A 225 21.57 -8.50 3.42
CA PRO A 225 21.78 -8.81 4.84
C PRO A 225 23.10 -8.27 5.43
N ALA A 226 24.16 -8.18 4.62
CA ALA A 226 25.46 -7.62 5.01
C ALA A 226 25.42 -6.11 5.30
N ALA A 227 24.60 -5.33 4.57
CA ALA A 227 24.44 -3.89 4.81
C ALA A 227 23.53 -3.62 6.02
N GLN A 228 22.53 -4.48 6.26
CA GLN A 228 21.72 -4.44 7.48
C GLN A 228 22.54 -4.82 8.72
N GLN A 229 23.42 -5.81 8.64
CA GLN A 229 24.34 -6.20 9.73
C GLN A 229 25.40 -5.11 10.01
N ALA A 230 25.94 -4.45 8.98
CA ALA A 230 26.88 -3.35 9.15
C ALA A 230 26.24 -2.11 9.80
N GLN A 231 24.94 -1.87 9.57
CA GLN A 231 24.17 -0.79 10.20
C GLN A 231 23.68 -1.13 11.62
N GLN A 232 23.64 -2.41 11.98
CA GLN A 232 23.20 -2.90 13.30
C GLN A 232 24.37 -3.09 14.29
N ALA A 233 25.63 -2.95 13.84
CA ALA A 233 26.79 -3.03 14.71
C ALA A 233 26.86 -1.77 15.62
N PRO A 234 26.93 -1.92 16.97
CA PRO A 234 27.16 -0.79 17.85
C PRO A 234 28.50 -0.12 17.50
N GLY A 235 28.46 1.13 17.06
CA GLY A 235 29.65 1.94 16.76
C GLY A 235 30.07 2.04 15.29
N SER A 236 29.20 1.71 14.32
CA SER A 236 29.53 1.93 12.90
C SER A 236 29.63 3.43 12.55
N PRO A 237 30.69 3.87 11.81
CA PRO A 237 30.82 5.25 11.37
C PRO A 237 29.65 5.67 10.48
N PRO A 238 29.24 6.95 10.51
CA PRO A 238 28.21 7.45 9.61
C PRO A 238 28.56 7.12 8.16
N ALA A 239 27.56 6.70 7.38
CA ALA A 239 27.74 6.38 5.97
C ALA A 239 28.47 7.52 5.24
N PRO A 240 29.46 7.23 4.39
CA PRO A 240 30.09 8.27 3.59
C PRO A 240 29.02 9.06 2.83
N PRO A 241 29.14 10.40 2.71
CA PRO A 241 28.27 11.17 1.85
C PRO A 241 28.20 10.49 0.49
N GLN A 242 26.99 10.31 -0.04
CA GLN A 242 26.82 9.84 -1.41
C GLN A 242 27.58 10.84 -2.29
N THR A 243 28.76 10.44 -2.77
CA THR A 243 29.62 11.29 -3.57
C THR A 243 28.82 11.74 -4.78
N ALA A 244 28.81 13.06 -5.01
CA ALA A 244 28.16 13.67 -6.16
C ALA A 244 28.47 12.90 -7.45
N PRO A 245 27.52 12.81 -8.40
CA PRO A 245 27.77 12.17 -9.68
C PRO A 245 29.03 12.79 -10.34
N PRO A 246 29.85 11.97 -11.02
CA PRO A 246 31.08 12.46 -11.64
C PRO A 246 30.76 13.59 -12.63
N PRO A 247 31.62 14.61 -12.73
CA PRO A 247 31.40 15.72 -13.64
C PRO A 247 31.32 15.21 -15.09
N PRO A 248 30.51 15.86 -15.95
CA PRO A 248 30.36 15.46 -17.34
C PRO A 248 31.71 15.54 -18.07
N PRO A 249 31.96 14.64 -19.04
CA PRO A 249 33.20 14.64 -19.80
C PRO A 249 33.40 15.97 -20.55
N PRO A 250 34.65 16.45 -20.71
CA PRO A 250 34.93 17.68 -21.42
C PRO A 250 34.44 17.60 -22.88
N PRO A 251 33.95 18.72 -23.45
CA PRO A 251 33.50 18.75 -24.84
C PRO A 251 34.66 18.39 -25.77
N SER A 252 34.36 17.60 -26.80
CA SER A 252 35.31 17.23 -27.85
C SER A 252 35.89 18.50 -28.50
N PRO A 253 37.20 18.56 -28.76
CA PRO A 253 37.79 19.68 -29.48
C PRO A 253 37.22 19.75 -30.91
N PRO A 254 37.17 20.97 -31.49
CA PRO A 254 36.59 21.23 -32.82
C PRO A 254 37.37 20.58 -33.96
#